data_AF-A0A2S5G6H7-F1
#
_entry.id   AF-A0A2S5G6H7-F1
#
_cell.length_a   1.000
_cell.length_b   1.000
_cell.length_c   1.000
_cell.angle_alpha   90.00
_cell.angle_beta   90.00
_cell.angle_gamma   90.00
#
_symmetry.space_group_name_H-M   'P 1'
#
loop_
_entity.id
_entity.type
_entity.pdbx_description
1 polymer ?
#
loop_
_entity_poly.entity_id
_entity_poly.type
_entity_poly.pdbx_seq_one_letter_code
_entity_poly.pdbx_strand_id
1 'polypeptide(L)'
;MGQKVHPIGLRIGVIRDWESKWFAGKDYADLLHEDLKVRDYIEGRLKEASVSKVEIERAANRINITIHTAKPGMVIGKGGTEVEALRKDLNKITNKRVHINIVEIKRADLDAKLVGENIARQLENRVSFRRAQKQSIQRTMRAGAKGIKTQVSGRLGGADIARAEHYSEGTVPLHTLRADIDYAHVEADTTYGKLGVKVWIYRGEVLPTKNKKNSEEGGN
;
A
#
# COMPACT_ATOMS: atom_id res chain seq x y z
N MET A 1 -26.89 -1.13 -3.17
CA MET A 1 -25.56 -0.98 -2.51
C MET A 1 -25.22 0.50 -2.50
N GLY A 2 -24.97 1.11 -1.34
CA GLY A 2 -24.57 2.52 -1.29
C GLY A 2 -23.12 2.71 -1.76
N GLN A 3 -22.87 3.74 -2.55
CA GLN A 3 -21.51 4.11 -2.96
C GLN A 3 -20.76 4.68 -1.75
N LYS A 4 -19.51 4.25 -1.54
CA LYS A 4 -18.65 4.70 -0.45
C LYS A 4 -17.44 5.41 -1.02
N VAL A 5 -17.07 6.53 -0.42
CA VAL A 5 -15.86 7.29 -0.79
C VAL A 5 -14.60 6.50 -0.42
N HIS A 6 -13.54 6.65 -1.21
CA HIS A 6 -12.25 6.01 -0.95
C HIS A 6 -11.63 6.53 0.37
N PRO A 7 -11.33 5.67 1.37
CA PRO A 7 -10.86 6.12 2.68
C PRO A 7 -9.57 6.93 2.64
N ILE A 8 -8.64 6.55 1.75
CA ILE A 8 -7.38 7.28 1.53
C ILE A 8 -7.66 8.64 0.91
N GLY A 9 -8.36 8.69 -0.23
CA GLY A 9 -8.66 9.95 -0.94
C GLY A 9 -9.38 10.99 -0.07
N LEU A 10 -10.32 10.55 0.77
CA LEU A 10 -11.01 11.43 1.72
C LEU A 10 -10.08 12.08 2.77
N ARG A 11 -8.90 11.49 3.00
CA ARG A 11 -7.94 11.88 4.05
C ARG A 11 -6.67 12.55 3.51
N ILE A 12 -6.50 12.60 2.20
CA ILE A 12 -5.39 13.32 1.55
C ILE A 12 -5.53 14.81 1.90
N GLY A 13 -4.44 15.42 2.37
CA GLY A 13 -4.41 16.83 2.77
C GLY A 13 -4.94 17.13 4.18
N VAL A 14 -5.50 16.14 4.89
CA VAL A 14 -5.88 16.28 6.30
C VAL A 14 -4.92 15.52 7.21
N ILE A 15 -4.80 14.20 6.99
CA ILE A 15 -3.90 13.35 7.78
C ILE A 15 -2.93 12.52 6.92
N ARG A 16 -3.20 12.38 5.61
CA ARG A 16 -2.36 11.63 4.68
C ARG A 16 -1.70 12.54 3.64
N ASP A 17 -0.46 12.19 3.33
CA ASP A 17 0.34 12.78 2.27
C ASP A 17 0.14 12.07 0.93
N TRP A 18 0.58 12.73 -0.13
CA TRP A 18 0.65 12.20 -1.49
C TRP A 18 1.78 11.18 -1.65
N GLU A 19 1.59 10.21 -2.53
CA GLU A 19 2.62 9.20 -2.87
C GLU A 19 3.58 9.69 -3.96
N SER A 20 3.10 10.48 -4.92
CA SER A 20 3.96 11.24 -5.85
C SER A 20 4.06 12.68 -5.37
N LYS A 21 5.28 13.15 -5.07
CA LYS A 21 5.56 14.52 -4.62
C LYS A 21 6.47 15.22 -5.64
N TRP A 22 5.86 15.89 -6.60
CA TRP A 22 6.57 16.69 -7.58
C TRP A 22 5.64 17.73 -8.21
N PHE A 23 6.23 18.76 -8.81
CA PHE A 23 5.52 19.81 -9.53
C PHE A 23 5.94 19.81 -10.99
N ALA A 24 4.97 19.99 -11.88
CA ALA A 24 5.21 20.17 -13.31
C ALA A 24 4.21 21.17 -13.88
N GLY A 25 4.66 21.94 -14.88
CA GLY A 25 3.80 22.82 -15.66
C GLY A 25 3.17 22.06 -16.82
N LYS A 26 3.68 22.32 -18.04
CA LYS A 26 3.14 21.74 -19.28
C LYS A 26 3.39 20.23 -19.42
N ASP A 27 4.48 19.73 -18.85
CA ASP A 27 4.92 18.33 -19.02
C ASP A 27 4.27 17.36 -18.02
N TYR A 28 3.18 17.76 -17.36
CA TYR A 28 2.53 16.96 -16.31
C TYR A 28 2.06 15.60 -16.83
N ALA A 29 1.44 15.57 -18.02
CA ALA A 29 0.89 14.35 -18.58
C ALA A 29 1.99 13.31 -18.87
N ASP A 30 3.12 13.73 -19.44
CA ASP A 30 4.22 12.82 -19.78
C ASP A 30 4.87 12.24 -18.52
N LEU A 31 5.09 13.08 -17.50
CA LEU A 31 5.62 12.65 -16.21
C LEU A 31 4.68 11.70 -15.46
N LEU A 32 3.35 11.90 -15.58
CA LEU A 32 2.37 10.99 -15.01
C LEU A 32 2.40 9.61 -15.68
N HIS A 33 2.47 9.55 -17.01
CA HIS A 33 2.59 8.28 -17.72
C HIS A 33 3.91 7.55 -17.40
N GLU A 34 4.98 8.31 -17.20
CA GLU A 34 6.25 7.79 -16.74
C GLU A 34 6.14 7.18 -15.33
N ASP A 35 5.50 7.88 -14.38
CA ASP A 35 5.24 7.39 -13.02
C ASP A 35 4.40 6.10 -13.01
N LEU A 36 3.36 6.01 -13.84
CA LEU A 36 2.52 4.81 -13.95
C LEU A 36 3.33 3.60 -14.44
N LYS A 37 4.12 3.77 -15.51
CA LYS A 37 5.00 2.70 -16.02
C LYS A 37 6.01 2.23 -14.99
N VAL A 38 6.58 3.16 -14.23
CA VAL A 38 7.54 2.84 -13.15
C VAL A 38 6.86 2.04 -12.04
N ARG A 39 5.64 2.42 -11.63
CA ARG A 39 4.87 1.67 -10.62
C ARG A 39 4.53 0.27 -11.09
N ASP A 40 3.99 0.13 -12.30
CA ASP A 40 3.62 -1.18 -12.86
C ASP A 40 4.84 -2.10 -12.98
N TYR A 41 5.99 -1.55 -13.39
CA TYR A 41 7.23 -2.29 -13.49
C TYR A 41 7.75 -2.77 -12.12
N ILE A 42 7.72 -1.90 -11.12
CA ILE A 42 8.12 -2.23 -9.73
C ILE A 42 7.20 -3.30 -9.15
N GLU A 43 5.88 -3.12 -9.29
CA GLU A 43 4.90 -4.08 -8.78
C GLU A 43 4.98 -5.43 -9.47
N GLY A 44 5.26 -5.44 -10.79
CA GLY A 44 5.48 -6.66 -11.57
C GLY A 44 6.75 -7.42 -11.19
N ARG A 45 7.88 -6.71 -11.02
CA ARG A 45 9.18 -7.33 -10.72
C ARG A 45 9.32 -7.73 -9.26
N LEU A 46 8.76 -6.96 -8.33
CA LEU A 46 8.92 -7.16 -6.89
C LEU A 46 7.70 -7.83 -6.22
N LYS A 47 6.92 -8.62 -6.96
CA LYS A 47 5.76 -9.36 -6.41
C LYS A 47 6.10 -10.19 -5.18
N GLU A 48 7.25 -10.86 -5.19
CA GLU A 48 7.67 -11.69 -4.06
C GLU A 48 8.10 -10.85 -2.85
N ALA A 49 8.64 -9.65 -3.10
CA ALA A 49 9.19 -8.76 -2.07
C ALA A 49 8.12 -8.10 -1.18
N SER A 50 6.82 -8.29 -1.46
CA SER A 50 5.72 -7.77 -0.63
C SER A 50 5.84 -6.25 -0.44
N VAL A 51 5.69 -5.52 -1.55
CA VAL A 51 5.82 -4.06 -1.62
C VAL A 51 4.49 -3.41 -1.28
N SER A 52 4.46 -2.62 -0.21
CA SER A 52 3.26 -1.90 0.20
C SER A 52 3.05 -0.61 -0.60
N LYS A 53 4.07 0.25 -0.59
CA LYS A 53 3.96 1.63 -1.10
C LYS A 53 5.19 1.99 -1.93
N VAL A 54 4.97 2.74 -3.00
CA VAL A 54 6.02 3.30 -3.84
C VAL A 54 5.84 4.81 -3.87
N GLU A 55 6.73 5.52 -3.20
CA GLU A 55 6.77 6.98 -3.23
C GLU A 55 7.71 7.45 -4.33
N ILE A 56 7.29 8.45 -5.10
CA ILE A 56 8.07 8.99 -6.21
C ILE A 56 8.23 10.50 -5.99
N GLU A 57 9.47 10.93 -5.85
CA GLU A 57 9.83 12.34 -5.80
C GLU A 57 10.68 12.69 -7.01
N ARG A 58 10.39 13.82 -7.65
CA ARG A 58 11.13 14.29 -8.82
C ARG A 58 11.78 15.63 -8.51
N ALA A 59 13.08 15.71 -8.75
CA ALA A 59 13.87 16.93 -8.64
C ALA A 59 14.58 17.18 -9.97
N ALA A 60 13.96 17.98 -10.84
CA ALA A 60 14.41 18.25 -12.21
C ALA A 60 14.73 16.95 -12.98
N ASN A 61 16.02 16.60 -13.12
CA ASN A 61 16.49 15.42 -13.86
C ASN A 61 16.78 14.19 -12.98
N ARG A 62 16.48 14.26 -11.68
CA ARG A 62 16.65 13.15 -10.73
C ARG A 62 15.30 12.65 -10.24
N ILE A 63 15.14 11.33 -10.21
CA ILE A 63 13.95 10.66 -9.69
C ILE A 63 14.39 9.88 -8.45
N ASN A 64 13.80 10.20 -7.31
CA ASN A 64 13.97 9.44 -6.09
C ASN A 64 12.75 8.55 -5.92
N ILE A 65 12.97 7.23 -5.88
CA ILE A 65 11.92 6.25 -5.69
C ILE A 65 12.15 5.61 -4.32
N THR A 66 11.20 5.79 -3.41
CA THR A 66 11.23 5.18 -2.09
C THR A 66 10.26 4.00 -2.05
N ILE A 67 10.80 2.79 -1.91
CA ILE A 67 10.04 1.54 -1.89
C ILE A 67 9.86 1.11 -0.43
N HIS A 68 8.62 1.04 0.02
CA HIS A 68 8.27 0.50 1.33
C HIS A 68 7.95 -0.99 1.20
N THR A 69 8.76 -1.83 1.86
CA THR A 69 8.67 -3.30 1.76
C THR A 69 8.77 -3.94 3.14
N ALA A 70 8.08 -5.07 3.32
CA ALA A 70 8.25 -5.92 4.49
C ALA A 70 9.48 -6.84 4.41
N LYS A 71 10.08 -7.01 3.22
CA LYS A 71 11.22 -7.90 2.98
C LYS A 71 12.33 -7.15 2.22
N PRO A 72 13.05 -6.22 2.88
CA PRO A 72 14.09 -5.43 2.23
C PRO A 72 15.20 -6.31 1.62
N GLY A 73 15.54 -7.43 2.26
CA GLY A 73 16.56 -8.35 1.76
C GLY A 73 16.29 -8.91 0.35
N MET A 74 15.02 -9.10 -0.03
CA MET A 74 14.68 -9.58 -1.38
C MET A 74 14.76 -8.47 -2.43
N VAL A 75 14.51 -7.21 -2.03
CA VAL A 75 14.71 -6.05 -2.91
C VAL A 75 16.19 -5.75 -3.10
N ILE A 76 17.01 -5.93 -2.05
CA ILE A 76 18.44 -5.66 -2.10
C ILE A 76 19.19 -6.73 -2.92
N GLY A 77 18.84 -8.01 -2.72
CA GLY A 77 19.54 -9.13 -3.33
C GLY A 77 20.92 -9.39 -2.72
N LYS A 78 21.64 -10.38 -3.27
CA LYS A 78 22.97 -10.76 -2.77
C LYS A 78 24.00 -9.70 -3.13
N GLY A 79 24.41 -8.88 -2.17
CA GLY A 79 25.42 -7.83 -2.36
C GLY A 79 24.93 -6.61 -3.15
N GLY A 80 23.62 -6.36 -3.19
CA GLY A 80 23.05 -5.18 -3.87
C GLY A 80 22.85 -5.34 -5.39
N THR A 81 23.06 -6.54 -5.93
CA THR A 81 22.94 -6.82 -7.37
C THR A 81 21.55 -6.55 -7.93
N GLU A 82 20.50 -6.89 -7.17
CA GLU A 82 19.11 -6.73 -7.64
C GLU A 82 18.70 -5.27 -7.69
N VAL A 83 19.12 -4.45 -6.70
CA VAL A 83 18.86 -2.99 -6.72
C VAL A 83 19.55 -2.34 -7.91
N GLU A 84 20.80 -2.73 -8.19
CA GLU A 84 21.55 -2.16 -9.30
C GLU A 84 20.94 -2.56 -10.65
N ALA A 85 20.42 -3.78 -10.78
CA ALA A 85 19.66 -4.22 -11.94
C ALA A 85 18.35 -3.43 -12.09
N LEU A 86 17.58 -3.29 -11.01
CA LEU A 86 16.34 -2.51 -10.97
C LEU A 86 16.61 -1.05 -11.37
N ARG A 87 17.69 -0.45 -10.85
CA ARG A 87 18.10 0.91 -11.18
C ARG A 87 18.45 1.07 -12.66
N LYS A 88 19.18 0.12 -13.25
CA LYS A 88 19.51 0.14 -14.68
C LYS A 88 18.27 0.06 -15.54
N ASP A 89 17.31 -0.78 -15.19
CA ASP A 89 16.09 -0.94 -15.98
C ASP A 89 15.15 0.26 -15.84
N LEU A 90 15.02 0.82 -14.63
CA LEU A 90 14.28 2.06 -14.42
C LEU A 90 14.92 3.25 -15.15
N ASN A 91 16.25 3.29 -15.24
CA ASN A 91 16.96 4.32 -16.01
C ASN A 91 16.69 4.18 -17.52
N LYS A 92 16.56 2.96 -18.07
CA LYS A 92 16.16 2.74 -19.47
C LYS A 92 14.73 3.19 -19.75
N ILE A 93 13.82 2.99 -18.80
CA ILE A 93 12.40 3.38 -18.94
C ILE A 93 12.23 4.91 -18.89
N THR A 94 12.97 5.56 -17.97
CA THR A 94 12.80 6.99 -17.67
C THR A 94 13.79 7.90 -18.39
N ASN A 95 14.91 7.36 -18.90
CA ASN A 95 16.07 8.10 -19.41
C ASN A 95 16.61 9.18 -18.45
N LYS A 96 16.33 9.03 -17.14
CA LYS A 96 16.67 9.97 -16.08
C LYS A 96 17.46 9.28 -14.98
N ARG A 97 18.21 10.07 -14.21
CA ARG A 97 19.00 9.51 -13.10
C ARG A 97 18.09 9.08 -11.97
N VAL A 98 17.89 7.77 -11.82
CA VAL A 98 17.10 7.17 -10.75
C VAL A 98 17.96 6.91 -9.51
N HIS A 99 17.44 7.27 -8.35
CA HIS A 99 17.93 6.88 -7.04
C HIS A 99 16.85 6.06 -6.32
N ILE A 100 17.23 4.93 -5.74
CA ILE A 100 16.30 4.00 -5.10
C ILE A 100 16.59 3.98 -3.62
N ASN A 101 15.58 4.31 -2.82
CA ASN A 101 15.58 4.21 -1.37
C ASN A 101 14.69 3.04 -0.96
N ILE A 102 15.19 2.20 -0.06
CA ILE A 102 14.44 1.04 0.43
C ILE A 102 14.15 1.28 1.90
N VAL A 103 12.86 1.30 2.24
CA VAL A 103 12.39 1.53 3.61
C VAL A 103 11.71 0.26 4.10
N GLU A 104 12.18 -0.25 5.23
CA GLU A 104 11.61 -1.44 5.86
C GLU A 104 10.33 -1.11 6.63
N ILE A 105 9.30 -1.92 6.40
CA ILE A 105 8.06 -1.90 7.19
C ILE A 105 8.24 -2.83 8.39
N LYS A 106 8.47 -2.22 9.57
CA LYS A 106 8.69 -2.96 10.83
C LYS A 106 7.52 -3.86 11.24
N ARG A 107 6.28 -3.48 10.90
CA ARG A 107 5.05 -4.21 11.27
C ARG A 107 4.16 -4.41 10.05
N ALA A 108 4.42 -5.48 9.31
CA ALA A 108 3.67 -5.84 8.10
C ALA A 108 2.18 -6.11 8.37
N ASP A 109 1.83 -6.62 9.56
CA ASP A 109 0.44 -6.94 9.93
C ASP A 109 -0.46 -5.71 10.16
N LEU A 110 0.13 -4.50 10.24
CA LEU A 110 -0.59 -3.22 10.35
C LEU A 110 -0.78 -2.49 9.02
N ASP A 111 -0.27 -3.08 7.93
CA ASP A 111 -0.34 -2.52 6.60
C ASP A 111 -1.48 -3.19 5.81
N ALA A 112 -2.41 -2.39 5.29
CA ALA A 112 -3.60 -2.92 4.65
C ALA A 112 -3.29 -3.67 3.35
N LYS A 113 -2.28 -3.22 2.58
CA LYS A 113 -1.91 -3.85 1.32
C LYS A 113 -1.29 -5.22 1.56
N LEU A 114 -0.34 -5.30 2.50
CA LEU A 114 0.33 -6.56 2.83
C LEU A 114 -0.64 -7.60 3.43
N VAL A 115 -1.57 -7.16 4.28
CA VAL A 115 -2.62 -8.03 4.82
C VAL A 115 -3.57 -8.49 3.69
N GLY A 116 -3.92 -7.60 2.76
CA GLY A 116 -4.73 -7.92 1.58
C GLY A 116 -4.07 -8.95 0.67
N GLU A 117 -2.79 -8.76 0.33
CA GLU A 117 -1.99 -9.71 -0.47
C GLU A 117 -1.85 -11.06 0.21
N ASN A 118 -1.70 -11.09 1.53
CA ASN A 118 -1.64 -12.34 2.28
C ASN A 118 -2.96 -13.11 2.18
N ILE A 119 -4.10 -12.43 2.34
CA ILE A 119 -5.42 -13.03 2.16
C ILE A 119 -5.59 -13.51 0.72
N ALA A 120 -5.23 -12.70 -0.28
CA ALA A 120 -5.33 -13.07 -1.68
C ALA A 120 -4.53 -14.35 -1.99
N ARG A 121 -3.27 -14.41 -1.55
CA ARG A 121 -2.42 -15.59 -1.71
C ARG A 121 -2.99 -16.83 -1.01
N GLN A 122 -3.61 -16.68 0.16
CA GLN A 122 -4.29 -17.80 0.82
C GLN A 122 -5.50 -18.30 0.04
N LEU A 123 -6.28 -17.39 -0.57
CA LEU A 123 -7.42 -17.74 -1.41
C LEU A 123 -6.99 -18.45 -2.70
N GLU A 124 -5.90 -18.01 -3.33
CA GLU A 124 -5.29 -18.66 -4.50
C GLU A 124 -4.83 -20.09 -4.16
N ASN A 125 -4.26 -20.27 -2.96
CA ASN A 125 -3.88 -21.58 -2.42
C ASN A 125 -5.07 -22.42 -1.92
N ARG A 126 -6.32 -22.06 -2.27
CA ARG A 126 -7.56 -22.79 -1.96
C ARG A 126 -7.85 -22.92 -0.47
N VAL A 127 -7.33 -22.01 0.37
CA VAL A 127 -7.71 -21.94 1.78
C VAL A 127 -9.13 -21.42 1.89
N SER A 128 -9.88 -21.93 2.88
CA SER A 128 -11.22 -21.39 3.19
C SER A 128 -11.17 -19.89 3.45
N PHE A 129 -11.97 -19.12 2.72
CA PHE A 129 -11.97 -17.66 2.80
C PHE A 129 -12.29 -17.14 4.22
N ARG A 130 -13.18 -17.82 4.96
CA ARG A 130 -13.47 -17.47 6.37
C ARG A 130 -12.26 -17.65 7.27
N ARG A 131 -11.50 -18.74 7.04
CA ARG A 131 -10.28 -19.03 7.81
C ARG A 131 -9.22 -17.97 7.51
N ALA A 132 -9.00 -17.67 6.22
CA ALA A 132 -8.04 -16.66 5.80
C ALA A 132 -8.37 -15.27 6.41
N GLN A 133 -9.64 -14.85 6.33
CA GLN A 133 -10.08 -13.58 6.92
C GLN A 133 -9.92 -13.56 8.45
N LYS A 134 -10.44 -14.55 9.17
CA LYS A 134 -10.35 -14.59 10.65
C LYS A 134 -8.91 -14.64 11.14
N GLN A 135 -8.05 -15.41 10.47
CA GLN A 135 -6.64 -15.51 10.81
C GLN A 135 -5.91 -14.18 10.63
N SER A 136 -6.14 -13.49 9.51
CA SER A 136 -5.54 -12.18 9.25
C SER A 136 -6.05 -11.12 10.22
N ILE A 137 -7.35 -11.11 10.52
CA ILE A 137 -7.95 -10.22 11.53
C ILE A 137 -7.28 -10.40 12.89
N GLN A 138 -7.16 -11.63 13.37
CA GLN A 138 -6.54 -11.91 14.67
C GLN A 138 -5.07 -11.47 14.71
N ARG A 139 -4.31 -11.67 13.61
CA ARG A 139 -2.91 -11.22 13.53
C ARG A 139 -2.79 -9.70 13.59
N THR A 140 -3.60 -8.98 12.82
CA THR A 140 -3.60 -7.51 12.81
C THR A 140 -4.02 -6.92 14.16
N MET A 141 -5.03 -7.50 14.82
CA MET A 141 -5.44 -7.06 16.16
C MET A 141 -4.33 -7.31 17.19
N ARG A 142 -3.65 -8.46 17.15
CA ARG A 142 -2.48 -8.75 18.02
C ARG A 142 -1.30 -7.81 17.76
N ALA A 143 -1.12 -7.36 16.53
CA ALA A 143 -0.09 -6.38 16.16
C ALA A 143 -0.37 -4.95 16.70
N GLY A 144 -1.55 -4.73 17.30
CA GLY A 144 -1.93 -3.48 17.96
C GLY A 144 -2.87 -2.59 17.16
N ALA A 145 -3.57 -3.11 16.14
CA ALA A 145 -4.62 -2.36 15.48
C ALA A 145 -5.80 -2.11 16.42
N LYS A 146 -6.42 -0.92 16.35
CA LYS A 146 -7.62 -0.59 17.12
C LYS A 146 -8.90 -1.12 16.48
N GLY A 147 -8.83 -1.44 15.20
CA GLY A 147 -9.85 -2.20 14.50
C GLY A 147 -9.42 -2.58 13.10
N ILE A 148 -10.05 -3.62 12.59
CA ILE A 148 -9.86 -4.09 11.22
C ILE A 148 -11.20 -4.50 10.65
N LYS A 149 -11.41 -4.22 9.37
CA LYS A 149 -12.50 -4.75 8.58
C LYS A 149 -11.90 -5.40 7.34
N THR A 150 -12.37 -6.60 7.01
CA THR A 150 -12.05 -7.28 5.75
C THR A 150 -13.33 -7.60 5.02
N GLN A 151 -13.31 -7.53 3.70
CA GLN A 151 -14.42 -7.91 2.84
C GLN A 151 -13.85 -8.68 1.65
N VAL A 152 -14.36 -9.87 1.40
CA VAL A 152 -14.03 -10.66 0.22
C VAL A 152 -15.30 -10.80 -0.63
N SER A 153 -15.19 -10.47 -1.91
CA SER A 153 -16.30 -10.52 -2.86
C SER A 153 -15.94 -11.30 -4.10
N GLY A 154 -16.87 -12.11 -4.60
CA GLY A 154 -16.72 -12.91 -5.83
C GLY A 154 -17.33 -14.29 -5.65
N ARG A 155 -16.86 -15.26 -6.44
CA ARG A 155 -17.29 -16.66 -6.39
C ARG A 155 -16.64 -17.40 -5.21
N LEU A 156 -17.08 -17.05 -3.99
CA LEU A 156 -16.52 -17.59 -2.75
C LEU A 156 -16.65 -19.11 -2.70
N GLY A 157 -15.52 -19.81 -2.63
CA GLY A 157 -15.48 -21.28 -2.60
C GLY A 157 -15.87 -21.96 -3.93
N GLY A 158 -15.88 -21.23 -5.05
CA GLY A 158 -16.25 -21.76 -6.36
C GLY A 158 -17.76 -21.84 -6.62
N ALA A 159 -18.58 -21.22 -5.77
CA ALA A 159 -20.02 -21.11 -6.00
C ALA A 159 -20.34 -20.36 -7.31
N ASP A 160 -21.44 -20.72 -7.97
CA ASP A 160 -21.85 -20.09 -9.23
C ASP A 160 -22.29 -18.64 -9.06
N ILE A 161 -22.96 -18.34 -7.95
CA ILE A 161 -23.41 -16.98 -7.63
C ILE A 161 -22.35 -16.28 -6.78
N ALA A 162 -21.90 -15.12 -7.24
CA ALA A 162 -20.97 -14.28 -6.50
C ALA A 162 -21.62 -13.71 -5.24
N ARG A 163 -20.89 -13.73 -4.13
CA ARG A 163 -21.33 -13.20 -2.82
C ARG A 163 -20.23 -12.32 -2.22
N ALA A 164 -20.62 -11.45 -1.29
CA ALA A 164 -19.68 -10.63 -0.53
C ALA A 164 -19.82 -10.94 0.96
N GLU A 165 -18.77 -11.48 1.56
CA GLU A 165 -18.69 -11.73 3.01
C GLU A 165 -17.70 -10.75 3.65
N HIS A 166 -18.11 -10.15 4.77
CA HIS A 166 -17.29 -9.21 5.51
C HIS A 166 -17.18 -9.63 6.96
N TYR A 167 -16.02 -9.41 7.54
CA TYR A 167 -15.75 -9.60 8.95
C TYR A 167 -15.05 -8.36 9.48
N SER A 168 -15.40 -7.97 10.70
CA SER A 168 -14.79 -6.83 11.37
C SER A 168 -14.56 -7.15 12.84
N GLU A 169 -13.49 -6.60 13.38
CA GLU A 169 -13.14 -6.67 14.79
C GLU A 169 -12.63 -5.31 15.24
N GLY A 170 -12.97 -4.90 16.48
CA GLY A 170 -12.68 -3.56 16.98
C GLY A 170 -13.52 -2.46 16.32
N THR A 171 -12.97 -1.24 16.28
CA THR A 171 -13.66 -0.05 15.77
C THR A 171 -13.03 0.44 14.47
N VAL A 172 -13.85 0.77 13.45
CA VAL A 172 -13.37 1.34 12.18
C VAL A 172 -14.24 2.54 11.80
N PRO A 173 -13.94 3.75 12.34
CA PRO A 173 -14.76 4.94 12.15
C PRO A 173 -14.50 5.61 10.79
N LEU A 174 -15.16 5.12 9.73
CA LEU A 174 -14.92 5.59 8.34
C LEU A 174 -15.24 7.07 8.11
N HIS A 175 -16.24 7.62 8.80
CA HIS A 175 -16.67 9.02 8.67
C HIS A 175 -15.76 10.02 9.39
N THR A 176 -14.97 9.56 10.36
CA THR A 176 -14.10 10.44 11.14
C THR A 176 -12.82 10.72 10.36
N LEU A 177 -12.60 11.98 9.96
CA LEU A 177 -11.43 12.38 9.16
C LEU A 177 -10.10 12.25 9.90
N ARG A 178 -10.08 12.49 11.21
CA ARG A 178 -8.87 12.36 12.06
C ARG A 178 -8.45 10.92 12.35
N ALA A 179 -9.27 9.94 11.97
CA ALA A 179 -8.94 8.53 12.13
C ALA A 179 -7.94 8.09 11.06
N ASP A 180 -6.77 7.61 11.44
CA ASP A 180 -5.82 6.98 10.53
C ASP A 180 -6.32 5.58 10.15
N ILE A 181 -6.92 5.54 8.96
CA ILE A 181 -7.44 4.33 8.35
C ILE A 181 -6.61 4.03 7.11
N ASP A 182 -5.96 2.88 7.15
CA ASP A 182 -5.31 2.29 5.99
C ASP A 182 -6.27 1.42 5.21
N TYR A 183 -6.18 1.49 3.89
CA TYR A 183 -7.09 0.78 3.00
C TYR A 183 -6.34 0.19 1.82
N ALA A 184 -6.67 -1.05 1.47
CA ALA A 184 -6.19 -1.68 0.26
C ALA A 184 -7.30 -2.47 -0.43
N HIS A 185 -7.20 -2.51 -1.75
CA HIS A 185 -7.96 -3.40 -2.60
C HIS A 185 -6.97 -4.30 -3.34
N VAL A 186 -7.11 -5.61 -3.17
CA VAL A 186 -6.25 -6.61 -3.79
C VAL A 186 -7.14 -7.63 -4.48
N GLU A 187 -6.73 -8.07 -5.66
CA GLU A 187 -7.42 -9.12 -6.41
C GLU A 187 -6.68 -10.43 -6.21
N ALA A 188 -7.43 -11.53 -6.05
CA ALA A 188 -6.90 -12.89 -6.01
C ALA A 188 -7.35 -13.64 -7.26
N ASP A 189 -6.40 -14.19 -8.00
CA ASP A 189 -6.66 -14.89 -9.25
C ASP A 189 -6.91 -16.38 -8.98
N THR A 190 -8.18 -16.77 -8.90
CA THR A 190 -8.57 -18.17 -8.68
C THR A 190 -8.97 -18.85 -9.98
N THR A 191 -9.01 -20.19 -10.00
CA THR A 191 -9.43 -20.96 -11.18
C THR A 191 -10.85 -20.64 -11.64
N TYR A 192 -11.72 -20.14 -10.75
CA TYR A 192 -13.12 -19.85 -11.04
C TYR A 192 -13.38 -18.37 -11.38
N GLY A 193 -12.33 -17.55 -11.40
CA GLY A 193 -12.37 -16.11 -11.65
C GLY A 193 -11.64 -15.31 -10.57
N LYS A 194 -11.89 -14.00 -10.54
CA LYS A 194 -11.25 -13.08 -9.60
C LYS A 194 -12.06 -12.95 -8.30
N LEU A 195 -11.35 -12.95 -7.17
CA LEU A 195 -11.91 -12.56 -5.88
C LEU A 195 -11.34 -11.20 -5.46
N GLY A 196 -12.21 -10.23 -5.19
CA GLY A 196 -11.81 -8.93 -4.67
C GLY A 196 -11.70 -8.95 -3.16
N VAL A 197 -10.54 -8.60 -2.62
CA VAL A 197 -10.25 -8.48 -1.19
C VAL A 197 -10.09 -7.00 -0.84
N LYS A 198 -10.94 -6.49 0.04
CA LYS A 198 -10.86 -5.13 0.60
C LYS A 198 -10.52 -5.21 2.07
N VAL A 199 -9.51 -4.46 2.49
CA VAL A 199 -9.05 -4.42 3.88
C VAL A 199 -9.04 -2.97 4.35
N TRP A 200 -9.57 -2.73 5.54
CA TRP A 200 -9.48 -1.47 6.27
C TRP A 200 -8.83 -1.73 7.62
N ILE A 201 -7.75 -1.03 7.95
CA ILE A 201 -7.06 -1.13 9.24
C ILE A 201 -7.10 0.24 9.91
N TYR A 202 -7.61 0.30 11.13
CA TYR A 202 -7.62 1.50 11.95
C TYR A 202 -6.49 1.44 12.98
N ARG A 203 -5.55 2.39 12.87
CA ARG A 203 -4.36 2.47 13.74
C ARG A 203 -4.54 3.43 14.92
N GLY A 204 -5.55 4.30 14.87
CA GLY A 204 -5.83 5.29 15.89
C GLY A 204 -6.17 6.65 15.33
N GLU A 205 -6.49 7.60 16.21
CA GLU A 205 -6.68 8.98 15.82
C GLU A 205 -5.32 9.69 15.82
N VAL A 206 -5.06 10.45 14.76
CA VAL A 206 -3.94 11.38 14.73
C VAL A 206 -4.48 12.70 15.25
N LEU A 207 -4.07 13.06 16.46
CA LEU A 207 -4.34 14.40 16.98
C LEU A 207 -3.46 15.38 16.20
N PRO A 208 -3.98 16.54 15.78
CA PRO A 208 -3.14 17.59 15.23
C PRO A 208 -2.24 18.10 16.35
N THR A 209 -1.03 17.56 16.46
CA THR A 209 0.03 18.17 17.24
C THR A 209 0.32 19.51 16.58
N LYS A 210 -0.05 20.59 17.28
CA LYS A 210 0.36 21.95 16.96
C LYS A 210 1.86 21.90 16.67
N ASN A 211 2.26 22.16 15.42
CA ASN A 211 3.65 22.17 14.99
C ASN A 211 4.50 22.90 16.04
N LYS A 212 5.25 22.17 16.88
CA LYS A 212 6.46 22.72 17.49
C LYS A 212 7.44 22.84 16.33
N LYS A 213 7.30 23.91 15.55
CA LYS A 213 8.46 24.49 14.87
C LYS A 213 9.43 24.77 16.00
N ASN A 214 10.50 23.99 16.10
CA ASN A 214 11.69 24.43 16.79
C ASN A 214 12.15 25.70 16.05
N SER A 215 11.66 26.85 16.50
CA SER A 215 12.39 28.09 16.40
C SER A 215 13.58 27.95 17.34
N GLU A 216 14.62 27.27 16.89
CA GLU A 216 15.96 27.56 17.40
C GLU A 216 16.27 28.97 16.91
N GLU A 217 15.94 29.92 17.78
CA GLU A 217 16.43 31.29 17.73
C GLU A 217 17.95 31.21 17.63
N GLY A 218 18.49 31.49 16.44
CA GLY A 218 19.89 31.83 16.29
C GLY A 218 20.16 33.13 17.04
N GLY A 219 20.71 33.01 18.24
CA GLY A 219 21.24 34.12 19.01
C GLY A 219 22.53 34.64 18.37
N ASN A 220 22.67 35.97 18.43
CA ASN A 220 23.78 36.81 17.94
C ASN A 220 25.18 36.33 18.30
#